data_AF-A0A2M8BVM4-F1
#
_entry.id   AF-A0A2M8BVM4-F1
#
_cell.length_a   1.000
_cell.length_b   1.000
_cell.length_c   1.000
_cell.angle_alpha   90.00
_cell.angle_beta   90.00
_cell.angle_gamma   90.00
#
_symmetry.space_group_name_H-M   'P 1'
#
loop_
_entity.id
_entity.type
_entity.pdbx_description
1 polymer ?
#
loop_
_entity_poly.entity_id
_entity_poly.type
_entity_poly.pdbx_seq_one_letter_code
_entity_poly.pdbx_strand_id
1 'polypeptide(L)'
;MGGGLLGPFTTELRFTYDGLGHIKKASRTERNQEVHTTREYDGLGRVIGEVTDLGDAQYGVSFDFAAEGRLSNLLAYELTDPSSGAVRDDVSLSFAYDGVLQTSITSNSPSTA
;
A
#
# COMPACT_ATOMS: atom_id res chain seq x y z
N MET A 1 -27.07 11.44 -33.09
CA MET A 1 -26.45 12.78 -32.94
C MET A 1 -26.56 13.17 -31.47
N GLY A 2 -25.42 13.23 -30.76
CA GLY A 2 -25.20 13.86 -29.44
C GLY A 2 -25.98 13.25 -28.26
N GLY A 3 -25.40 12.61 -27.24
CA GLY A 3 -24.08 12.79 -26.63
C GLY A 3 -24.24 13.58 -25.32
N GLY A 4 -23.91 12.95 -24.18
CA GLY A 4 -23.70 13.65 -22.91
C GLY A 4 -24.63 13.29 -21.75
N LEU A 5 -24.91 12.01 -21.49
CA LEU A 5 -25.31 11.62 -20.13
C LEU A 5 -24.03 11.38 -19.32
N LEU A 6 -23.44 12.46 -18.80
CA LEU A 6 -22.50 12.35 -17.70
C LEU A 6 -23.33 11.86 -16.50
N GLY A 7 -23.49 10.55 -16.37
CA GLY A 7 -24.05 9.94 -15.17
C GLY A 7 -23.22 10.37 -13.95
N PRO A 8 -23.80 10.38 -12.74
CA PRO A 8 -23.05 10.77 -11.56
C PRO A 8 -21.81 9.87 -11.50
N PHE A 9 -20.62 10.47 -11.38
CA PHE A 9 -19.40 9.76 -11.02
C PHE A 9 -19.60 9.25 -9.59
N THR A 10 -20.39 8.19 -9.41
CA THR A 10 -20.46 7.48 -8.14
C THR A 10 -19.16 6.72 -8.06
N THR A 11 -18.16 7.31 -7.41
CA THR A 11 -17.02 6.54 -6.91
C THR A 11 -17.60 5.51 -5.95
N GLU A 12 -17.81 4.30 -6.45
CA GLU A 12 -18.27 3.20 -5.62
C GLU A 12 -17.11 2.76 -4.74
N LEU A 13 -17.31 2.77 -3.42
CA LEU A 13 -16.32 2.37 -2.44
C LEU A 13 -16.81 1.10 -1.74
N ARG A 14 -16.02 0.04 -1.83
CA ARG A 14 -16.35 -1.28 -1.28
C ARG A 14 -15.28 -1.70 -0.29
N PHE A 15 -15.70 -2.29 0.83
CA PHE A 15 -14.80 -2.80 1.87
C PHE A 15 -15.06 -4.28 2.12
N THR A 16 -13.99 -5.02 2.38
CA THR A 16 -14.05 -6.35 2.98
C THR A 16 -13.28 -6.34 4.29
N TYR A 17 -13.69 -7.22 5.20
CA TYR A 17 -13.15 -7.29 6.55
C TYR A 17 -12.55 -8.67 6.81
N ASP A 18 -11.55 -8.74 7.67
CA ASP A 18 -11.02 -10.00 8.19
C ASP A 18 -11.92 -10.58 9.30
N GLY A 19 -11.51 -11.72 9.88
CA GLY A 19 -12.26 -12.38 10.95
C GLY A 19 -12.30 -11.62 12.28
N LEU A 20 -11.46 -10.58 12.44
CA LEU A 20 -11.41 -9.71 13.61
C LEU A 20 -12.15 -8.37 13.37
N GLY A 21 -12.66 -8.15 12.15
CA GLY A 21 -13.38 -6.93 11.77
C GLY A 21 -12.49 -5.80 11.27
N HIS A 22 -11.19 -6.02 11.05
CA HIS A 22 -10.33 -5.03 10.41
C HIS A 22 -10.55 -5.00 8.90
N ILE A 23 -10.30 -3.85 8.25
CA ILE A 23 -10.45 -3.72 6.80
C ILE A 23 -9.34 -4.53 6.11
N LYS A 24 -9.71 -5.61 5.44
CA LYS A 24 -8.77 -6.45 4.68
C LYS A 24 -8.51 -5.92 3.28
N LYS A 25 -9.56 -5.44 2.60
CA LYS A 25 -9.46 -4.85 1.26
C LYS A 25 -10.44 -3.69 1.11
N ALA A 26 -9.98 -2.59 0.56
CA ALA A 26 -10.79 -1.48 0.06
C ALA A 26 -10.70 -1.45 -1.47
N SER A 27 -11.82 -1.27 -2.15
CA SER A 27 -11.89 -1.16 -3.62
C SER A 27 -12.63 0.10 -4.00
N ARG A 28 -12.11 0.87 -4.95
CA ARG A 28 -12.74 2.09 -5.44
C ARG A 28 -12.54 2.27 -6.93
N THR A 29 -13.50 2.90 -7.59
CA THR A 29 -13.34 3.26 -9.01
C THR A 29 -12.86 4.69 -9.16
N GLU A 30 -11.66 4.88 -9.71
CA GLU A 30 -11.10 6.17 -10.10
C GLU A 30 -10.98 6.25 -11.61
N ARG A 31 -11.58 7.26 -12.26
CA ARG A 31 -11.44 7.49 -13.71
C ARG A 31 -11.72 6.23 -14.58
N ASN A 32 -12.71 5.42 -14.19
CA ASN A 32 -13.06 4.12 -14.80
C ASN A 32 -12.05 2.98 -14.60
N GLN A 33 -11.10 3.12 -13.68
CA GLN A 33 -10.15 2.09 -13.27
C GLN A 33 -10.47 1.65 -11.84
N GLU A 34 -10.42 0.36 -11.57
CA GLU A 34 -10.59 -0.17 -10.23
C GLU A 34 -9.25 -0.14 -9.49
N VAL A 35 -9.24 0.53 -8.34
CA VAL A 35 -8.10 0.62 -7.44
C VAL A 35 -8.39 -0.22 -6.22
N HIS A 36 -7.43 -1.07 -5.83
CA HIS A 36 -7.56 -1.96 -4.70
C HIS A 36 -6.46 -1.72 -3.67
N THR A 37 -6.83 -1.46 -2.43
CA THR A 37 -5.89 -1.41 -1.31
C THR A 37 -6.12 -2.60 -0.40
N THR A 38 -5.08 -3.39 -0.13
CA THR A 38 -5.11 -4.51 0.82
C THR A 38 -4.27 -4.17 2.04
N ARG A 39 -4.67 -4.65 3.22
CA ARG A 39 -3.98 -4.40 4.48
C ARG A 39 -3.71 -5.69 5.24
N GLU A 40 -2.57 -5.71 5.90
CA GLU A 40 -2.14 -6.75 6.81
C GLU A 40 -1.95 -6.16 8.20
N TYR A 41 -2.33 -6.93 9.21
CA TYR A 41 -2.33 -6.51 10.60
C TYR A 41 -1.52 -7.49 11.44
N ASP A 42 -0.83 -6.97 12.45
CA ASP A 42 -0.25 -7.82 13.49
C ASP A 42 -1.29 -8.29 14.51
N GLY A 43 -0.86 -9.10 15.48
CA GLY A 43 -1.72 -9.61 16.55
C GLY A 43 -2.30 -8.55 17.49
N LEU A 44 -1.85 -7.30 17.42
CA LEU A 44 -2.37 -6.16 18.17
C LEU A 44 -3.30 -5.27 17.31
N GLY A 45 -3.53 -5.62 16.05
CA GLY A 45 -4.38 -4.86 15.13
C GLY A 45 -3.70 -3.64 14.50
N ARG A 46 -2.36 -3.56 14.52
CA ARG A 46 -1.60 -2.50 13.84
C ARG A 46 -1.33 -2.92 12.40
N VAL A 47 -1.44 -1.97 11.46
CA VAL A 47 -1.11 -2.22 10.05
C VAL A 47 0.40 -2.45 9.93
N ILE A 48 0.79 -3.62 9.44
CA ILE A 48 2.19 -3.98 9.15
C ILE A 48 2.48 -4.02 7.65
N GLY A 49 1.43 -4.03 6.81
CA GLY A 49 1.54 -3.99 5.36
C GLY A 49 0.32 -3.34 4.74
N GLU A 50 0.53 -2.50 3.74
CA GLU A 50 -0.50 -1.98 2.86
C GLU A 50 -0.02 -2.08 1.42
N VAL A 51 -0.84 -2.63 0.53
CA VAL A 51 -0.53 -2.73 -0.90
C VAL A 51 -1.69 -2.15 -1.71
N THR A 52 -1.41 -1.12 -2.51
CA THR A 52 -2.35 -0.48 -3.42
C THR A 52 -2.03 -0.86 -4.85
N ASP A 53 -2.98 -1.52 -5.50
CA ASP A 53 -2.97 -1.91 -6.91
C ASP A 53 -3.79 -0.89 -7.71
N LEU A 54 -3.14 -0.26 -8.69
CA LEU A 54 -3.76 0.65 -9.66
C LEU A 54 -4.10 -0.06 -10.97
N GLY A 55 -3.75 -1.34 -11.13
CA GLY A 55 -3.95 -2.16 -12.34
C GLY A 55 -2.74 -2.18 -13.26
N ASP A 56 -2.06 -1.06 -13.46
CA ASP A 56 -0.81 -0.95 -14.24
C ASP A 56 0.45 -0.82 -13.36
N ALA A 57 0.27 -0.43 -12.10
CA ALA A 57 1.32 -0.34 -11.10
C ALA A 57 0.79 -0.78 -9.74
N GLN A 58 1.70 -1.25 -8.88
CA GLN A 58 1.38 -1.60 -7.51
C GLN A 58 2.40 -0.98 -6.55
N TYR A 59 1.90 -0.33 -5.51
CA TYR A 59 2.69 0.33 -4.48
C TYR A 59 2.45 -0.35 -3.14
N GLY A 60 3.52 -0.66 -2.43
CA GLY A 60 3.46 -1.25 -1.11
C GLY A 60 4.11 -0.37 -0.06
N VAL A 61 3.60 -0.43 1.16
CA VAL A 61 4.26 0.09 2.35
C VAL A 61 4.24 -0.99 3.43
N SER A 62 5.39 -1.29 4.00
CA SER A 62 5.53 -2.19 5.14
C SER A 62 6.01 -1.41 6.37
N PHE A 63 5.48 -1.79 7.54
CA PHE A 63 5.78 -1.16 8.81
C PHE A 63 6.28 -2.20 9.80
N ASP A 64 7.44 -1.94 10.40
CA ASP A 64 7.93 -2.68 11.54
C ASP A 64 7.76 -1.87 12.81
N PHE A 65 7.42 -2.55 13.90
CA PHE A 65 7.31 -1.93 15.20
C PHE A 65 8.24 -2.60 16.21
N ALA A 66 8.89 -1.77 17.03
CA ALA A 66 9.60 -2.22 18.23
C ALA A 66 8.63 -2.81 19.26
N ALA A 67 9.18 -3.56 20.22
CA ALA A 67 8.41 -4.25 21.26
C ALA A 67 7.50 -3.31 22.09
N GLU A 68 7.87 -2.03 22.25
CA GLU A 68 7.07 -1.05 23.00
C GLU A 68 5.95 -0.40 22.16
N GLY A 69 5.74 -0.85 20.93
CA GLY A 69 4.63 -0.38 20.11
C GLY A 69 4.99 0.64 19.04
N ARG A 70 6.22 1.16 19.05
CA ARG A 70 6.66 2.28 18.19
C ARG A 70 7.15 1.82 16.82
N LEU A 71 6.91 2.64 15.81
CA LEU A 71 7.43 2.42 14.47
C LEU A 71 8.97 2.41 14.51
N SER A 72 9.59 1.33 14.03
CA SER A 72 11.04 1.19 13.93
C SER A 72 11.51 1.29 12.49
N ASN A 73 10.76 0.72 11.54
CA ASN A 73 11.08 0.83 10.12
C ASN A 73 9.81 1.08 9.29
N LEU A 74 10.00 1.80 8.19
CA LEU A 74 9.02 1.95 7.12
C LEU A 74 9.73 1.65 5.80
N LEU A 75 9.18 0.72 5.03
CA LEU A 75 9.64 0.42 3.67
C LEU A 75 8.51 0.76 2.70
N ALA A 76 8.70 1.77 1.85
CA ALA A 76 7.80 2.07 0.74
C ALA A 76 8.42 1.54 -0.55
N TYR A 77 7.65 0.89 -1.40
CA TYR A 77 8.17 0.26 -2.62
C TYR A 77 7.16 0.26 -3.76
N GLU A 78 7.68 0.28 -4.99
CA GLU A 78 6.93 0.02 -6.22
C GLU A 78 7.25 -1.39 -6.71
N LEU A 79 6.23 -2.17 -7.06
CA LEU A 79 6.39 -3.49 -7.64
C LEU A 79 6.43 -3.39 -9.17
N THR A 80 7.40 -4.06 -9.78
CA THR A 80 7.50 -4.19 -11.25
C THR A 80 6.40 -5.11 -11.78
N ASP A 81 6.08 -6.15 -11.01
CA ASP A 81 5.03 -7.12 -11.33
C ASP A 81 4.35 -7.60 -10.03
N PRO A 82 3.03 -7.36 -9.87
CA PRO A 82 2.26 -7.77 -8.70
C PRO A 82 2.30 -9.26 -8.38
N SER A 83 2.54 -10.11 -9.39
CA SER A 83 2.50 -11.57 -9.26
C SER A 83 3.83 -12.18 -8.83
N SER A 84 4.96 -11.51 -9.13
CA SER A 84 6.30 -11.98 -8.76
C SER A 84 6.84 -11.35 -7.49
N GLY A 85 6.24 -10.26 -6.98
CA GLY A 85 6.73 -9.56 -5.80
C GLY A 85 8.03 -8.79 -6.05
N ALA A 86 8.46 -8.67 -7.31
CA ALA A 86 9.71 -8.02 -7.68
C ALA A 86 9.61 -6.50 -7.49
N VAL A 87 10.47 -5.95 -6.64
CA VAL A 87 10.51 -4.52 -6.32
C VAL A 87 11.33 -3.76 -7.38
N ARG A 88 10.74 -2.70 -7.92
CA ARG A 88 11.34 -1.77 -8.88
C ARG A 88 12.15 -0.71 -8.17
N ASP A 89 11.51 0.02 -7.27
CA ASP A 89 12.07 1.12 -6.52
C ASP A 89 11.63 0.99 -5.06
N ASP A 90 12.51 1.29 -4.10
CA ASP A 90 12.18 1.31 -2.69
C ASP A 90 12.84 2.44 -1.91
N VAL A 91 12.15 2.84 -0.84
CA VAL A 91 12.59 3.81 0.16
C VAL A 91 12.43 3.18 1.53
N SER A 92 13.53 3.01 2.24
CA SER A 92 13.56 2.49 3.60
C SER A 92 13.95 3.58 4.58
N LEU A 93 13.12 3.77 5.61
CA LEU A 93 13.31 4.71 6.70
C LEU A 93 13.42 3.94 8.01
N SER A 94 14.49 4.20 8.78
CA SER A 94 14.65 3.63 10.12
C SER A 94 14.66 4.72 11.19
N PHE A 95 14.02 4.43 12.32
CA PHE A 95 13.82 5.39 13.41
C PHE A 95 14.52 4.92 14.69
N ALA A 96 15.17 5.86 15.37
CA ALA A 96 15.71 5.67 16.71
C ALA A 96 14.59 5.52 17.74
N TYR A 97 14.98 5.12 18.95
CA TYR A 97 14.09 5.02 20.11
C TYR A 97 13.31 6.33 20.37
N ASP A 98 13.92 7.49 20.19
CA ASP A 98 13.31 8.80 20.41
C ASP A 98 12.44 9.28 19.21
N GLY A 99 12.28 8.45 18.18
CA GLY A 99 11.53 8.76 16.97
C GLY A 99 12.32 9.58 15.95
N VAL A 100 13.61 9.86 16.21
CA VAL A 100 14.47 10.55 15.24
C VAL A 100 14.80 9.61 14.08
N LEU A 101 14.65 10.09 12.85
CA LEU A 101 15.08 9.35 11.66
C LEU A 101 16.59 9.10 11.71
N GLN A 102 17.01 7.84 11.71
CA GLN A 102 18.40 7.44 11.71
C GLN A 102 18.95 7.23 10.31
N THR A 103 18.17 6.63 9.42
CA THR A 103 18.63 6.28 8.08
C THR A 103 17.50 6.43 7.07
N SER A 104 17.85 6.93 5.90
CA SER A 104 17.02 6.90 4.70
C SER A 104 17.83 6.27 3.58
N ILE A 105 17.38 5.13 3.07
CA ILE A 105 17.98 4.46 1.91
C ILE A 105 16.96 4.53 0.79
N THR A 106 17.43 4.92 -0.40
CA THR A 106 16.65 4.80 -1.63
C THR A 106 17.40 3.86 -2.55
N SER A 107 16.74 2.80 -2.98
CA SER A 107 17.27 1.87 -3.98
C SER A 107 16.36 1.87 -5.19
N ASN A 108 16.97 1.99 -6.36
CA ASN A 108 16.34 1.67 -7.62
C ASN A 108 16.90 0.32 -8.03
N SER A 109 16.10 -0.73 -7.96
CA SER A 109 16.47 -2.05 -8.47
C SER A 109 16.21 -2.04 -9.97
N PRO A 110 17.25 -2.05 -10.84
CA PRO A 110 17.01 -2.14 -12.27
C PRO A 110 16.33 -3.48 -12.54
N SER A 111 15.11 -3.41 -13.09
CA SER A 111 14.40 -4.51 -13.74
C SER A 111 15.42 -5.37 -14.50
N THR A 112 15.71 -6.57 -14.01
CA THR A 112 16.47 -7.54 -14.78
C THR A 112 15.64 -7.90 -16.00
N ALA A 113 16.12 -7.44 -17.16
CA ALA A 113 15.59 -7.71 -18.49
C ALA A 113 15.62 -9.20 -18.85
#